data_AF-A0A2M7TBT7-F1
#
_entry.id   AF-A0A2M7TBT7-F1
#
_cell.length_a   1.000
_cell.length_b   1.000
_cell.length_c   1.000
_cell.angle_alpha   90.00
_cell.angle_beta   90.00
_cell.angle_gamma   90.00
#
_symmetry.space_group_name_H-M   'P 1'
#
loop_
_entity.id
_entity.type
_entity.pdbx_description
1 polymer ?
#
loop_
_entity_poly.entity_id
_entity_poly.type
_entity_poly.pdbx_seq_one_letter_code
_entity_poly.pdbx_strand_id
1 'polypeptide(L)'
;MNAKDTAKLHKTAKKPKKKRSRRSKLSTLLIVVGIIIIIIPFATELYGYFEAIKLTSAWDLQAKNQRKRGDKIKSYQDELVASGQLPQEDSIIDNSKLGKSITHKKDSERKKPFPKTRIRIPKIGVDQVILEGVGPEILQYGPGHYIGSCNPGERGNVGIAGHRVTYTHPFNRLDELSNGDTIILETVDFIYEYQVENMMVTDPKNVSNLQPTSDPRVTLTTCNPKYSAKTRLNVIGVLINTKPQRVNIVRAVKEIKEIFKTEKKIEKIKFDDKPKTTKEYQRDLEDAKKAINKNALDGNAYIIMSRSCLGLERYGESYQALKKAELIQPDSVEVQRMYRLIDMKKKQLEDEVHAMESVTDRNGLNPMSYFELGRMCLATENYEEAAQAFKNGSVAAPYAADMYAYQALAYEKMKRDDLAVTAYNLALRYDPTFPEAVEGMKRLQSGKSASGLDVNSLPYKLRPQ
;
A
#
# COMPACT_ATOMS: atom_id res chain seq x y z
N MET A 1 -13.16 3.33 109.23
CA MET A 1 -12.40 4.59 109.40
C MET A 1 -11.82 4.99 108.05
N ASN A 2 -11.73 6.31 107.84
CA ASN A 2 -11.56 7.05 106.59
C ASN A 2 -10.18 6.99 105.92
N ALA A 3 -10.19 7.48 104.67
CA ALA A 3 -9.33 8.56 104.10
C ALA A 3 -8.48 8.08 102.91
N LYS A 4 -8.83 8.40 101.66
CA LYS A 4 -8.69 9.68 100.91
C LYS A 4 -7.43 9.69 100.02
N ASP A 5 -7.60 10.35 98.87
CA ASP A 5 -6.61 10.97 97.97
C ASP A 5 -5.96 10.09 96.87
N THR A 6 -6.33 10.19 95.58
CA THR A 6 -6.28 11.28 94.55
C THR A 6 -4.96 11.34 93.73
N ALA A 7 -5.13 11.30 92.38
CA ALA A 7 -4.22 11.73 91.29
C ALA A 7 -2.90 10.93 91.05
N LYS A 8 -2.34 10.70 89.84
CA LYS A 8 -2.60 11.06 88.44
C LYS A 8 -1.62 10.25 87.52
N LEU A 9 -2.04 9.97 86.28
CA LEU A 9 -1.26 9.96 85.00
C LEU A 9 0.06 9.17 84.84
N HIS A 10 0.04 8.04 84.12
CA HIS A 10 0.34 7.93 82.67
C HIS A 10 0.53 6.44 82.28
N LYS A 11 -0.44 5.88 81.56
CA LYS A 11 -0.29 4.58 80.87
C LYS A 11 0.54 4.78 79.60
N THR A 12 1.72 4.17 79.52
CA THR A 12 2.47 4.00 78.27
C THR A 12 1.96 2.74 77.55
N ALA A 13 1.09 2.92 76.56
CA ALA A 13 0.66 1.83 75.70
C ALA A 13 1.82 1.36 74.80
N LYS A 14 2.32 0.13 75.00
CA LYS A 14 3.24 -0.54 74.08
C LYS A 14 2.54 -0.82 72.75
N LYS A 15 3.06 -0.25 71.65
CA LYS A 15 2.62 -0.55 70.27
C LYS A 15 2.93 -2.03 69.93
N PRO A 16 2.03 -2.78 69.27
CA PRO A 16 2.28 -4.18 68.96
C PRO A 16 3.26 -4.34 67.80
N LYS A 17 4.29 -5.19 67.96
CA LYS A 17 5.21 -5.62 66.90
C LYS A 17 4.46 -6.49 65.89
N LYS A 18 4.22 -5.99 64.68
CA LYS A 18 3.57 -6.73 63.58
C LYS A 18 4.44 -7.94 63.14
N LYS A 19 3.94 -9.16 63.37
CA LYS A 19 4.44 -10.40 62.75
C LYS A 19 4.30 -10.28 61.22
N ARG A 20 5.41 -10.12 60.48
CA ARG A 20 5.44 -10.20 59.00
C ARG A 20 5.12 -11.63 58.59
N SER A 21 3.87 -11.86 58.16
CA SER A 21 3.35 -13.20 57.86
C SER A 21 3.89 -13.71 56.53
N ARG A 22 3.89 -15.04 56.37
CA ARG A 22 4.24 -15.79 55.14
C ARG A 22 3.56 -15.26 53.87
N ARG A 23 2.41 -14.56 54.01
CA ARG A 23 1.72 -13.85 52.92
C ARG A 23 2.53 -12.68 52.33
N SER A 24 3.44 -12.07 53.09
CA SER A 24 4.28 -10.96 52.59
C SER A 24 5.38 -11.42 51.63
N LYS A 25 5.84 -12.67 51.73
CA LYS A 25 6.83 -13.23 50.78
C LYS A 25 6.16 -13.59 49.45
N LEU A 26 4.93 -14.09 49.51
CA LEU A 26 4.13 -14.40 48.32
C LEU A 26 3.73 -13.14 47.55
N SER A 27 3.37 -12.06 48.25
CA SER A 27 3.09 -10.78 47.60
C SER A 27 4.32 -10.21 46.90
N THR A 28 5.50 -10.28 47.51
CA THR A 28 6.75 -9.82 46.88
C THR A 28 7.09 -10.66 45.64
N LEU A 29 6.89 -11.97 45.69
CA LEU A 29 7.11 -12.85 44.54
C LEU A 29 6.20 -12.49 43.35
N LEU A 30 4.90 -12.27 43.60
CA LEU A 30 3.94 -11.89 42.57
C LEU A 30 4.26 -10.51 41.94
N ILE A 31 4.73 -9.56 42.75
CA ILE A 31 5.18 -8.25 42.26
C ILE A 31 6.39 -8.41 41.34
N VAL A 32 7.38 -9.22 41.73
CA VAL A 32 8.58 -9.46 40.91
C VAL A 32 8.23 -10.17 39.60
N VAL A 33 7.36 -11.18 39.63
CA VAL A 33 6.88 -11.86 38.42
C VAL A 33 6.12 -10.90 37.50
N GLY A 34 5.26 -10.05 38.06
CA GLY A 34 4.56 -9.01 37.31
C GLY A 34 5.51 -8.01 36.64
N ILE A 35 6.56 -7.59 37.35
CA ILE A 35 7.61 -6.71 36.80
C ILE A 35 8.36 -7.40 35.65
N ILE A 36 8.73 -8.68 35.79
CA ILE A 36 9.41 -9.45 34.74
C ILE A 36 8.53 -9.56 33.49
N ILE A 37 7.24 -9.85 33.64
CA ILE A 37 6.27 -9.94 32.53
C ILE A 37 6.16 -8.59 31.78
N ILE A 38 6.26 -7.46 32.48
CA ILE A 38 6.24 -6.13 31.88
C ILE A 38 7.58 -5.78 31.20
N ILE A 39 8.70 -6.20 31.79
CA ILE A 39 10.05 -5.90 31.27
C ILE A 39 10.38 -6.71 30.03
N ILE A 40 9.99 -7.99 29.96
CA ILE A 40 10.30 -8.87 28.82
C ILE A 40 9.94 -8.25 27.46
N PRO A 41 8.69 -7.79 27.20
CA PRO A 41 8.36 -7.20 25.91
C PRO A 41 9.19 -5.94 25.62
N PHE A 42 9.48 -5.11 26.63
CA PHE A 42 10.31 -3.91 26.49
C PHE A 42 11.79 -4.25 26.22
N ALA A 43 12.33 -5.29 26.85
CA ALA A 43 13.69 -5.77 26.64
C ALA A 43 13.86 -6.41 25.26
N THR A 44 12.88 -7.22 24.81
CA THR A 44 12.86 -7.75 23.43
C THR A 44 12.74 -6.62 22.40
N GLU A 45 12.04 -5.54 22.77
CA GLU A 45 11.85 -4.35 21.96
C GLU A 45 13.16 -3.56 21.81
N LEU A 46 13.79 -3.24 22.93
CA LEU A 46 15.06 -2.53 22.97
C LEU A 46 16.17 -3.30 22.24
N TYR A 47 16.21 -4.62 22.39
CA TYR A 47 17.14 -5.49 21.68
C TYR A 47 16.94 -5.43 20.16
N GLY A 48 15.69 -5.55 19.67
CA GLY A 48 15.37 -5.44 18.25
C GLY A 48 15.74 -4.08 17.64
N TYR A 49 15.54 -3.00 18.39
CA TYR A 49 15.95 -1.65 17.98
C TYR A 49 17.48 -1.52 17.84
N PHE A 50 18.23 -2.04 18.82
CA PHE A 50 19.70 -2.03 18.74
C PHE A 50 20.23 -2.88 17.58
N GLU A 51 19.63 -4.04 17.30
CA GLU A 51 20.03 -4.86 16.15
C GLU A 51 19.70 -4.18 14.81
N ALA A 52 18.55 -3.52 14.68
CA ALA A 52 18.23 -2.74 13.48
C ALA A 52 19.26 -1.62 13.24
N ILE A 53 19.70 -0.91 14.29
CA ILE A 53 20.77 0.11 14.22
C ILE A 53 22.10 -0.53 13.79
N LYS A 54 22.47 -1.67 14.39
CA LYS A 54 23.70 -2.38 14.01
C LYS A 54 23.65 -2.78 12.54
N LEU A 55 22.55 -3.35 12.06
CA LEU A 55 22.37 -3.77 10.68
C LEU A 55 22.51 -2.60 9.70
N THR A 56 21.80 -1.49 9.92
CA THR A 56 21.97 -0.29 9.08
C THR A 56 23.40 0.23 9.11
N SER A 57 24.04 0.28 10.28
CA SER A 57 25.42 0.76 10.40
C SER A 57 26.40 -0.15 9.68
N ALA A 58 26.17 -1.47 9.70
CA ALA A 58 26.96 -2.47 9.00
C ALA A 58 26.79 -2.34 7.48
N TRP A 59 25.58 -2.10 7.00
CA TRP A 59 25.30 -1.86 5.59
C TRP A 59 25.88 -0.52 5.11
N ASP A 60 25.79 0.54 5.92
CA ASP A 60 26.44 1.82 5.62
C ASP A 60 27.96 1.66 5.54
N LEU A 61 28.55 0.87 6.44
CA LEU A 61 29.97 0.55 6.42
C LEU A 61 30.33 -0.29 5.18
N GLN A 62 29.53 -1.30 4.85
CA GLN A 62 29.72 -2.13 3.66
C GLN A 62 29.63 -1.29 2.39
N ALA A 63 28.62 -0.42 2.25
CA ALA A 63 28.49 0.50 1.13
C ALA A 63 29.69 1.46 1.02
N LYS A 64 30.17 2.01 2.14
CA LYS A 64 31.41 2.82 2.17
C LYS A 64 32.63 2.03 1.72
N ASN A 65 32.76 0.79 2.17
CA ASN A 65 33.85 -0.10 1.77
C ASN A 65 33.76 -0.48 0.28
N GLN A 66 32.54 -0.70 -0.23
CA GLN A 66 32.26 -0.94 -1.65
C GLN A 66 32.73 0.24 -2.50
N ARG A 67 32.41 1.47 -2.07
CA ARG A 67 32.85 2.71 -2.75
C ARG A 67 34.37 2.83 -2.78
N LYS A 68 35.01 2.74 -1.61
CA LYS A 68 36.48 2.79 -1.50
C LYS A 68 37.17 1.71 -2.35
N ARG A 69 36.63 0.48 -2.36
CA ARG A 69 37.16 -0.62 -3.17
C ARG A 69 36.98 -0.35 -4.66
N GLY A 70 35.81 0.14 -5.07
CA GLY A 70 35.55 0.50 -6.47
C GLY A 70 36.46 1.63 -6.95
N ASP A 71 36.73 2.66 -6.13
CA ASP A 71 37.71 3.72 -6.46
C ASP A 71 39.11 3.14 -6.75
N LYS A 72 39.57 2.22 -5.89
CA LYS A 72 40.88 1.56 -6.07
C LYS A 72 40.91 0.64 -7.29
N ILE A 73 39.82 -0.06 -7.57
CA ILE A 73 39.71 -0.93 -8.76
C ILE A 73 39.68 -0.09 -10.03
N LYS A 74 38.97 1.03 -10.01
CA LYS A 74 38.85 1.95 -11.14
C LYS A 74 40.22 2.44 -11.60
N SER A 75 41.08 2.91 -10.69
CA SER A 75 42.42 3.38 -11.09
C SER A 75 43.24 2.31 -11.80
N TYR A 76 43.15 1.05 -11.35
CA TYR A 76 43.84 -0.08 -11.98
C TYR A 76 43.21 -0.46 -13.32
N GLN A 77 41.88 -0.40 -13.44
CA GLN A 77 41.19 -0.68 -14.69
C GLN A 77 41.39 0.40 -15.75
N ASP A 78 41.45 1.68 -15.36
CA ASP A 78 41.76 2.78 -16.26
C ASP A 78 43.15 2.58 -16.89
N GLU A 79 44.12 2.06 -16.13
CA GLU A 79 45.45 1.68 -16.64
C GLU A 79 45.40 0.48 -17.59
N LEU A 80 44.56 -0.53 -17.30
CA LEU A 80 44.34 -1.69 -18.18
C LEU A 80 43.63 -1.30 -19.49
N VAL A 81 42.70 -0.35 -19.44
CA VAL A 81 42.03 0.20 -20.63
C VAL A 81 43.02 1.04 -21.45
N ALA A 82 43.82 1.88 -20.79
CA ALA A 82 44.86 2.68 -21.46
C ALA A 82 45.95 1.82 -22.12
N SER A 83 46.25 0.65 -21.55
CA SER A 83 47.19 -0.33 -22.11
C SER A 83 46.54 -1.30 -23.12
N GLY A 84 45.26 -1.16 -23.42
CA GLY A 84 44.52 -1.99 -24.38
C GLY A 84 44.25 -3.43 -23.91
N GLN A 85 44.52 -3.74 -22.64
CA GLN A 85 44.29 -5.05 -22.02
C GLN A 85 42.82 -5.28 -21.65
N LEU A 86 42.06 -4.19 -21.48
CA LEU A 86 40.60 -4.20 -21.41
C LEU A 86 40.04 -3.39 -22.57
N PRO A 87 38.91 -3.81 -23.18
CA PRO A 87 38.26 -3.00 -24.21
C PRO A 87 37.82 -1.66 -23.61
N GLN A 88 37.93 -0.59 -24.41
CA GLN A 88 37.16 0.62 -24.18
C GLN A 88 35.68 0.20 -24.18
N GLU A 89 35.02 0.29 -23.04
CA GLU A 89 33.60 -0.04 -22.92
C GLU A 89 32.83 1.11 -23.57
N ASP A 90 32.88 1.18 -24.91
CA ASP A 90 32.17 2.16 -25.71
C ASP A 90 30.72 2.14 -25.26
N SER A 91 30.28 3.30 -24.77
CA SER A 91 29.04 3.56 -24.04
C SER A 91 29.09 3.31 -22.53
N ILE A 92 29.47 4.38 -21.82
CA ILE A 92 28.53 4.97 -20.85
C ILE A 92 27.20 5.18 -21.61
N ILE A 93 26.42 4.12 -21.81
CA ILE A 93 24.97 4.30 -21.91
C ILE A 93 24.66 4.82 -20.52
N ASP A 94 24.42 6.11 -20.46
CA ASP A 94 23.94 6.75 -19.26
C ASP A 94 22.62 6.07 -18.89
N ASN A 95 22.70 5.02 -18.07
CA ASN A 95 21.54 4.31 -17.57
C ASN A 95 20.68 5.27 -16.71
N SER A 96 21.16 6.46 -16.34
CA SER A 96 20.32 7.50 -15.76
C SER A 96 19.23 7.98 -16.73
N LYS A 97 19.49 8.03 -18.04
CA LYS A 97 18.45 8.30 -19.06
C LYS A 97 17.45 7.16 -19.16
N LEU A 98 17.93 5.93 -18.99
CA LEU A 98 17.13 4.72 -18.97
C LEU A 98 16.20 4.69 -17.75
N GLY A 99 16.72 5.02 -16.56
CA GLY A 99 15.94 5.22 -15.33
C GLY A 99 14.92 6.35 -15.44
N LYS A 100 15.28 7.46 -16.09
CA LYS A 100 14.35 8.57 -16.42
C LYS A 100 13.26 8.17 -17.42
N SER A 101 13.44 7.09 -18.19
CA SER A 101 12.39 6.57 -19.08
C SER A 101 11.43 5.60 -18.38
N ILE A 102 11.82 5.04 -17.24
CA ILE A 102 10.95 4.22 -16.37
C ILE A 102 10.03 5.13 -15.53
N THR A 103 10.41 6.39 -15.32
CA THR A 103 9.52 7.36 -14.66
C THR A 103 8.34 7.70 -15.56
N HIS A 104 7.16 7.17 -15.23
CA HIS A 104 5.90 7.66 -15.76
C HIS A 104 5.81 9.19 -15.58
N LYS A 105 5.46 9.86 -16.68
CA LYS A 105 4.93 11.21 -16.69
C LYS A 105 3.65 11.19 -15.83
N LYS A 106 3.62 12.02 -14.78
CA LYS A 106 2.54 12.18 -13.77
C LYS A 106 2.34 10.98 -12.84
N ASP A 107 3.10 10.93 -11.75
CA ASP A 107 2.58 10.51 -10.45
C ASP A 107 3.35 11.26 -9.37
N SER A 108 2.66 12.18 -8.71
CA SER A 108 3.13 12.93 -7.55
C SER A 108 2.88 12.18 -6.24
N GLU A 109 2.65 10.87 -6.29
CA GLU A 109 2.74 10.03 -5.10
C GLU A 109 4.20 10.04 -4.62
N ARG A 110 4.40 10.37 -3.35
CA ARG A 110 5.73 10.40 -2.73
C ARG A 110 6.34 9.01 -2.82
N LYS A 111 7.13 8.74 -3.88
CA LYS A 111 7.90 7.50 -4.04
C LYS A 111 8.69 7.28 -2.76
N LYS A 112 8.40 6.17 -2.07
CA LYS A 112 9.16 5.77 -0.88
C LYS A 112 10.62 5.65 -1.31
N PRO A 113 11.57 6.22 -0.54
CA PRO A 113 12.97 6.09 -0.88
C PRO A 113 13.33 4.61 -0.94
N PHE A 114 14.20 4.24 -1.89
CA PHE A 114 14.67 2.87 -1.98
C PHE A 114 15.26 2.44 -0.63
N PRO A 115 14.76 1.35 -0.02
CA PRO A 115 15.26 0.92 1.27
C PRO A 115 16.70 0.49 1.12
N LYS A 116 17.49 0.64 2.21
CA LYS A 116 18.81 0.02 2.26
C LYS A 116 18.63 -1.47 2.03
N THR A 117 19.22 -1.96 0.94
CA THR A 117 18.99 -3.32 0.45
C THR A 117 20.31 -3.97 0.11
N ARG A 118 20.48 -5.22 0.52
CA ARG A 118 21.60 -6.08 0.16
C ARG A 118 21.10 -7.17 -0.78
N ILE A 119 21.81 -7.40 -1.88
CA ILE A 119 21.54 -8.49 -2.81
C ILE A 119 22.47 -9.66 -2.53
N ARG A 120 21.90 -10.86 -2.49
CA ARG A 120 22.64 -12.12 -2.45
C ARG A 120 22.17 -13.07 -3.55
N ILE A 121 23.13 -13.63 -4.28
CA ILE A 121 22.86 -14.65 -5.30
C ILE A 121 23.82 -15.81 -5.05
N PRO A 122 23.41 -16.82 -4.25
CA PRO A 122 24.32 -17.85 -3.73
C PRO A 122 25.11 -18.59 -4.82
N LYS A 123 24.44 -18.98 -5.92
CA LYS A 123 25.05 -19.76 -7.01
C LYS A 123 26.29 -19.10 -7.61
N ILE A 124 26.27 -17.77 -7.71
CA ILE A 124 27.33 -16.99 -8.35
C ILE A 124 28.15 -16.17 -7.34
N GLY A 125 27.93 -16.39 -6.04
CA GLY A 125 28.70 -15.76 -4.96
C GLY A 125 28.49 -14.24 -4.82
N VAL A 126 27.36 -13.71 -5.31
CA VAL A 126 27.05 -12.28 -5.16
C VAL A 126 26.61 -12.00 -3.74
N ASP A 127 27.21 -10.98 -3.15
CA ASP A 127 26.87 -10.48 -1.83
C ASP A 127 27.29 -9.01 -1.68
N GLN A 128 26.39 -8.07 -2.03
CA GLN A 128 26.69 -6.64 -2.10
C GLN A 128 25.51 -5.77 -1.66
N VAL A 129 25.79 -4.54 -1.23
CA VAL A 129 24.75 -3.54 -0.96
C VAL A 129 24.37 -2.86 -2.28
N ILE A 130 23.07 -2.76 -2.53
CA ILE A 130 22.52 -2.04 -3.68
C ILE A 130 22.55 -0.54 -3.37
N LEU A 131 23.13 0.23 -4.28
CA LEU A 131 23.15 1.68 -4.21
C LEU A 131 21.98 2.28 -4.99
N GLU A 132 21.45 3.42 -4.56
CA GLU A 132 20.39 4.10 -5.30
C GLU A 132 20.96 4.78 -6.56
N GLY A 133 20.37 4.51 -7.72
CA GLY A 133 20.83 5.02 -9.01
C GLY A 133 21.63 4.02 -9.82
N VAL A 134 21.66 4.26 -11.14
CA VAL A 134 22.35 3.42 -12.14
C VAL A 134 23.33 4.23 -12.99
N GLY A 135 23.66 5.46 -12.58
CA GLY A 135 24.66 6.28 -13.24
C GLY A 135 26.08 5.71 -13.08
N PRO A 136 27.03 6.11 -13.95
CA PRO A 136 28.43 5.68 -13.85
C PRO A 136 29.06 6.01 -12.49
N GLU A 137 28.64 7.10 -11.85
CA GLU A 137 29.08 7.50 -10.51
C GLU A 137 28.64 6.53 -9.41
N ILE A 138 27.63 5.69 -9.67
CA ILE A 138 27.11 4.68 -8.75
C ILE A 138 27.61 3.29 -9.10
N LEU A 139 27.48 2.88 -10.36
CA LEU A 139 27.73 1.49 -10.78
C LEU A 139 29.22 1.10 -10.69
N GLN A 140 30.14 2.07 -10.73
CA GLN A 140 31.56 1.83 -10.45
C GLN A 140 31.83 1.27 -9.04
N TYR A 141 30.86 1.36 -8.14
CA TYR A 141 30.97 0.92 -6.76
C TYR A 141 30.14 -0.31 -6.44
N GLY A 142 29.32 -0.85 -7.35
CA GLY A 142 28.45 -1.99 -7.07
C GLY A 142 27.12 -1.98 -7.82
N PRO A 143 26.20 -2.89 -7.46
CA PRO A 143 24.89 -2.94 -8.08
C PRO A 143 24.07 -1.69 -7.74
N GLY A 144 23.34 -1.19 -8.72
CA GLY A 144 22.54 0.03 -8.64
C GLY A 144 21.06 -0.23 -8.88
N HIS A 145 20.20 0.40 -8.10
CA HIS A 145 18.75 0.36 -8.29
C HIS A 145 18.31 1.38 -9.35
N TYR A 146 17.44 0.96 -10.27
CA TYR A 146 16.81 1.87 -11.23
C TYR A 146 15.84 2.80 -10.51
N ILE A 147 16.23 4.07 -10.35
CA ILE A 147 15.38 5.09 -9.74
C ILE A 147 14.03 5.11 -10.44
N GLY A 148 12.98 4.88 -9.65
CA GLY A 148 11.61 4.88 -10.12
C GLY A 148 11.02 3.53 -10.49
N SER A 149 11.81 2.45 -10.46
CA SER A 149 11.30 1.08 -10.37
C SER A 149 10.81 0.75 -8.94
N CYS A 150 10.12 -0.36 -8.74
CA CYS A 150 9.48 -0.71 -7.46
C CYS A 150 10.51 -1.11 -6.39
N ASN A 151 10.15 -1.00 -5.11
CA ASN A 151 10.98 -1.54 -4.02
C ASN A 151 10.84 -3.07 -3.93
N PRO A 152 11.79 -3.77 -3.26
CA PRO A 152 11.67 -5.19 -3.00
C PRO A 152 10.33 -5.54 -2.32
N GLY A 153 9.64 -6.55 -2.83
CA GLY A 153 8.33 -7.02 -2.34
C GLY A 153 7.11 -6.21 -2.77
N GLU A 154 7.27 -5.03 -3.36
CA GLU A 154 6.14 -4.27 -3.89
C GLU A 154 5.57 -4.94 -5.16
N ARG A 155 4.27 -4.76 -5.40
CA ARG A 155 3.63 -5.18 -6.65
C ARG A 155 4.25 -4.39 -7.81
N GLY A 156 4.95 -5.08 -8.69
CA GLY A 156 5.72 -4.47 -9.75
C GLY A 156 7.13 -5.04 -9.84
N ASN A 157 8.02 -4.32 -10.51
CA ASN A 157 9.34 -4.84 -10.88
C ASN A 157 10.45 -3.99 -10.25
N VAL A 158 11.30 -4.61 -9.42
CA VAL A 158 12.52 -3.97 -8.91
C VAL A 158 13.65 -4.19 -9.92
N GLY A 159 14.11 -3.09 -10.52
CA GLY A 159 15.21 -3.11 -11.49
C GLY A 159 16.56 -2.91 -10.81
N ILE A 160 17.52 -3.78 -11.07
CA ILE A 160 18.89 -3.67 -10.55
C ILE A 160 19.90 -3.84 -11.67
N ALA A 161 20.78 -2.86 -11.86
CA ALA A 161 21.88 -2.93 -12.82
C ALA A 161 23.19 -3.29 -12.12
N GLY A 162 24.09 -3.96 -12.85
CA GLY A 162 25.44 -4.24 -12.37
C GLY A 162 26.40 -4.58 -13.51
N HIS A 163 27.66 -4.21 -13.35
CA HIS A 163 28.67 -4.45 -14.36
C HIS A 163 28.96 -5.94 -14.57
N ARG A 164 29.28 -6.27 -15.83
CA ARG A 164 29.66 -7.62 -16.22
C ARG A 164 31.14 -7.88 -16.02
N VAL A 165 32.01 -6.95 -16.40
CA VAL A 165 33.46 -7.18 -16.38
C VAL A 165 34.20 -6.09 -15.62
N THR A 166 33.71 -4.85 -15.70
CA THR A 166 34.33 -3.68 -15.10
C THR A 166 33.94 -3.49 -13.64
N TYR A 167 34.74 -2.70 -12.94
CA TYR A 167 34.60 -2.31 -11.55
C TYR A 167 34.47 -3.49 -10.59
N THR A 168 33.49 -3.46 -9.69
CA THR A 168 33.16 -4.56 -8.77
C THR A 168 32.47 -5.74 -9.45
N HIS A 169 32.11 -5.62 -10.75
CA HIS A 169 31.55 -6.66 -11.62
C HIS A 169 30.58 -7.64 -10.94
N PRO A 170 29.57 -7.15 -10.20
CA PRO A 170 28.69 -8.01 -9.40
C PRO A 170 27.95 -9.05 -10.25
N PHE A 171 27.74 -8.78 -11.54
CA PHE A 171 26.97 -9.66 -12.42
C PHE A 171 27.83 -10.38 -13.45
N ASN A 172 29.15 -10.50 -13.24
CA ASN A 172 30.08 -11.19 -14.14
C ASN A 172 29.63 -12.59 -14.58
N ARG A 173 29.05 -13.33 -13.65
CA ARG A 173 28.64 -14.72 -13.79
C ARG A 173 27.12 -14.87 -13.92
N LEU A 174 26.40 -13.79 -14.25
CA LEU A 174 24.94 -13.80 -14.30
C LEU A 174 24.37 -14.79 -15.35
N ASP A 175 25.15 -15.12 -16.38
CA ASP A 175 24.88 -16.18 -17.36
C ASP A 175 24.88 -17.60 -16.79
N GLU A 176 25.47 -17.81 -15.62
CA GLU A 176 25.50 -19.12 -14.97
C GLU A 176 24.20 -19.43 -14.19
N LEU A 177 23.30 -18.44 -14.08
CA LEU A 177 21.98 -18.65 -13.50
C LEU A 177 21.08 -19.46 -14.43
N SER A 178 20.14 -20.17 -13.83
CA SER A 178 19.18 -21.04 -14.49
C SER A 178 17.83 -20.94 -13.78
N ASN A 179 16.77 -21.35 -14.46
CA ASN A 179 15.44 -21.37 -13.86
C ASN A 179 15.46 -22.18 -12.56
N GLY A 180 14.85 -21.63 -11.51
CA GLY A 180 14.84 -22.21 -10.18
C GLY A 180 15.89 -21.64 -9.22
N ASP A 181 16.95 -20.99 -9.70
CA ASP A 181 17.96 -20.36 -8.84
C ASP A 181 17.40 -19.19 -8.04
N THR A 182 18.01 -18.91 -6.89
CA THR A 182 17.50 -17.90 -5.95
C THR A 182 18.25 -16.57 -6.05
N ILE A 183 17.50 -15.48 -6.13
CA ILE A 183 17.96 -14.10 -5.92
C ILE A 183 17.33 -13.61 -4.62
N ILE A 184 18.15 -13.17 -3.66
CA ILE A 184 17.70 -12.75 -2.34
C ILE A 184 17.93 -11.25 -2.19
N LEU A 185 16.88 -10.50 -1.89
CA LEU A 185 16.96 -9.08 -1.54
C LEU A 185 16.66 -8.93 -0.04
N GLU A 186 17.66 -8.51 0.72
CA GLU A 186 17.60 -8.32 2.17
C GLU A 186 17.48 -6.83 2.50
N THR A 187 16.37 -6.44 3.12
CA THR A 187 16.10 -5.09 3.66
C THR A 187 16.13 -5.12 5.18
N VAL A 188 16.13 -3.96 5.85
CA VAL A 188 16.23 -3.93 7.32
C VAL A 188 15.12 -4.75 7.98
N ASP A 189 13.97 -4.84 7.33
CA ASP A 189 12.75 -5.43 7.87
C ASP A 189 12.46 -6.83 7.29
N PHE A 190 12.78 -7.06 6.02
CA PHE A 190 12.36 -8.25 5.27
C PHE A 190 13.44 -8.79 4.34
N ILE A 191 13.46 -10.11 4.23
CA ILE A 191 14.18 -10.91 3.24
C ILE A 191 13.17 -11.35 2.18
N TYR A 192 13.40 -10.95 0.95
CA TYR A 192 12.60 -11.32 -0.22
C TYR A 192 13.38 -12.35 -1.05
N GLU A 193 12.81 -13.54 -1.20
CA GLU A 193 13.38 -14.61 -2.02
C GLU A 193 12.66 -14.65 -3.36
N TYR A 194 13.40 -14.34 -4.43
CA TYR A 194 12.94 -14.43 -5.80
C TYR A 194 13.54 -15.68 -6.44
N GLN A 195 12.74 -16.36 -7.27
CA GLN A 195 13.18 -17.48 -8.06
C GLN A 195 13.34 -17.06 -9.52
N VAL A 196 14.49 -17.37 -10.11
CA VAL A 196 14.76 -17.11 -11.54
C VAL A 196 13.74 -17.89 -12.38
N GLU A 197 13.04 -17.17 -13.25
CA GLU A 197 12.03 -17.72 -14.16
C GLU A 197 12.46 -17.61 -15.62
N ASN A 198 13.15 -16.53 -15.98
CA ASN A 198 13.52 -16.25 -17.36
C ASN A 198 14.86 -15.52 -17.47
N MET A 199 15.58 -15.77 -18.56
CA MET A 199 16.79 -15.07 -18.94
C MET A 199 16.70 -14.66 -20.41
N MET A 200 16.95 -13.40 -20.71
CA MET A 200 16.81 -12.88 -22.08
C MET A 200 17.90 -11.88 -22.44
N VAL A 201 18.29 -11.87 -23.72
CA VAL A 201 19.23 -10.91 -24.28
C VAL A 201 18.44 -9.84 -25.04
N THR A 202 18.62 -8.57 -24.68
CA THR A 202 17.92 -7.44 -25.30
C THR A 202 18.88 -6.42 -25.90
N ASP A 203 18.34 -5.56 -26.76
CA ASP A 203 19.03 -4.34 -27.20
C ASP A 203 19.31 -3.43 -25.98
N PRO A 204 20.48 -2.76 -25.90
CA PRO A 204 20.82 -1.91 -24.76
C PRO A 204 19.87 -0.75 -24.48
N LYS A 205 19.09 -0.31 -25.46
CA LYS A 205 18.08 0.77 -25.31
C LYS A 205 16.69 0.23 -24.94
N ASN A 206 16.49 -1.09 -24.99
CA ASN A 206 15.22 -1.70 -24.66
C ASN A 206 15.05 -1.85 -23.13
N VAL A 207 14.06 -1.13 -22.59
CA VAL A 207 13.72 -1.10 -21.15
C VAL A 207 12.43 -1.81 -20.80
N SER A 208 11.80 -2.46 -21.78
CA SER A 208 10.47 -3.07 -21.60
C SER A 208 10.43 -4.05 -20.43
N ASN A 209 11.52 -4.79 -20.21
CA ASN A 209 11.68 -5.74 -19.12
C ASN A 209 11.92 -5.10 -17.74
N LEU A 210 12.09 -3.78 -17.66
CA LEU A 210 12.20 -3.02 -16.41
C LEU A 210 10.88 -2.31 -16.03
N GLN A 211 9.85 -2.42 -16.87
CA GLN A 211 8.55 -1.83 -16.59
C GLN A 211 7.84 -2.54 -15.43
N PRO A 212 6.92 -1.85 -14.73
CA PRO A 212 6.11 -2.46 -13.70
C PRO A 212 5.35 -3.67 -14.23
N THR A 213 5.20 -4.67 -13.38
CA THR A 213 4.48 -5.92 -13.66
C THR A 213 3.30 -6.07 -12.70
N SER A 214 2.36 -6.96 -13.02
CA SER A 214 1.17 -7.17 -12.20
C SER A 214 1.45 -7.98 -10.93
N ASP A 215 2.60 -8.64 -10.84
CA ASP A 215 3.13 -9.43 -9.73
C ASP A 215 4.51 -8.91 -9.27
N PRO A 216 4.96 -9.20 -8.04
CA PRO A 216 6.28 -8.76 -7.58
C PRO A 216 7.42 -9.50 -8.28
N ARG A 217 8.28 -8.77 -9.00
CA ARG A 217 9.42 -9.31 -9.77
C ARG A 217 10.71 -8.55 -9.52
N VAL A 218 11.84 -9.22 -9.76
CA VAL A 218 13.17 -8.62 -9.81
C VAL A 218 13.74 -8.79 -11.20
N THR A 219 14.32 -7.73 -11.76
CA THR A 219 15.04 -7.79 -13.03
C THR A 219 16.48 -7.32 -12.82
N LEU A 220 17.42 -8.25 -13.00
CA LEU A 220 18.86 -7.98 -12.97
C LEU A 220 19.35 -7.75 -14.40
N THR A 221 20.11 -6.68 -14.64
CA THR A 221 20.62 -6.36 -15.99
C THR A 221 22.13 -6.09 -16.01
N THR A 222 22.79 -6.56 -17.06
CA THR A 222 24.24 -6.43 -17.25
C THR A 222 24.63 -6.46 -18.73
N CYS A 223 25.84 -6.00 -19.06
CA CYS A 223 26.38 -6.04 -20.42
C CYS A 223 26.55 -7.48 -20.93
N ASN A 224 26.38 -7.66 -22.24
CA ASN A 224 26.50 -8.95 -22.91
C ASN A 224 26.95 -8.81 -24.38
N PRO A 225 27.82 -9.71 -24.90
CA PRO A 225 28.59 -10.75 -24.19
C PRO A 225 29.69 -10.15 -23.28
N LYS A 226 30.45 -10.99 -22.57
CA LYS A 226 31.61 -10.50 -21.79
C LYS A 226 32.53 -9.68 -22.70
N TYR A 227 33.09 -8.60 -22.17
CA TYR A 227 33.96 -7.66 -22.90
C TYR A 227 33.25 -6.87 -24.02
N SER A 228 31.91 -6.86 -24.05
CA SER A 228 31.12 -6.10 -25.03
C SER A 228 29.84 -5.52 -24.41
N ALA A 229 29.51 -4.28 -24.77
CA ALA A 229 28.25 -3.63 -24.41
C ALA A 229 27.16 -3.78 -25.48
N LYS A 230 27.36 -4.65 -26.49
CA LYS A 230 26.48 -4.79 -27.67
C LYS A 230 25.03 -5.10 -27.34
N THR A 231 24.81 -5.91 -26.31
CA THR A 231 23.48 -6.31 -25.83
C THR A 231 23.42 -6.25 -24.30
N ARG A 232 22.23 -6.50 -23.74
CA ARG A 232 22.04 -6.66 -22.30
C ARG A 232 21.54 -8.05 -21.99
N LEU A 233 22.18 -8.69 -21.02
CA LEU A 233 21.65 -9.91 -20.40
C LEU A 233 20.74 -9.48 -19.26
N ASN A 234 19.52 -9.97 -19.28
CA ASN A 234 18.53 -9.71 -18.24
C ASN A 234 18.09 -11.02 -17.61
N VAL A 235 18.10 -11.08 -16.28
CA VAL A 235 17.57 -12.20 -15.50
C VAL A 235 16.36 -11.72 -14.73
N ILE A 236 15.23 -12.39 -14.94
CA ILE A 236 13.95 -12.07 -14.31
C ILE A 236 13.66 -13.14 -13.28
N GLY A 237 13.37 -12.70 -12.06
CA GLY A 237 12.89 -13.55 -10.97
C GLY A 237 11.51 -13.14 -10.50
N VAL A 238 10.69 -14.12 -10.13
CA VAL A 238 9.38 -13.92 -9.49
C VAL A 238 9.51 -14.10 -7.99
N LEU A 239 8.84 -13.26 -7.20
CA LEU A 239 8.86 -13.39 -5.75
C LEU A 239 8.16 -14.69 -5.33
N ILE A 240 8.87 -15.56 -4.61
CA ILE A 240 8.33 -16.83 -4.10
C ILE A 240 8.15 -16.81 -2.59
N ASN A 241 8.85 -15.94 -1.86
CA ASN A 241 8.76 -15.89 -0.41
C ASN A 241 9.17 -14.52 0.15
N THR A 242 8.50 -14.14 1.24
CA THR A 242 8.86 -12.96 2.04
C THR A 242 8.98 -13.40 3.49
N LYS A 243 10.18 -13.25 4.05
CA LYS A 243 10.47 -13.57 5.46
C LYS A 243 10.82 -12.28 6.19
N PRO A 244 10.29 -12.01 7.39
CA PRO A 244 10.83 -10.93 8.22
C PRO A 244 12.30 -11.25 8.56
N GLN A 245 13.19 -10.25 8.53
CA GLN A 245 14.64 -10.40 8.83
C GLN A 245 14.92 -10.58 10.34
N ARG A 246 14.01 -11.30 11.03
CA ARG A 246 13.71 -11.36 12.47
C ARG A 246 12.91 -10.16 12.96
N VAL A 247 11.90 -10.50 13.75
CA VAL A 247 10.81 -9.62 14.13
C VAL A 247 11.38 -8.39 14.84
N ASN A 248 11.34 -7.24 14.17
CA ASN A 248 11.28 -5.99 14.88
C ASN A 248 9.89 -5.94 15.54
N ILE A 249 9.73 -6.70 16.64
CA ILE A 249 8.48 -6.79 17.39
C ILE A 249 8.08 -5.38 17.77
N VAL A 250 9.02 -4.46 17.97
CA VAL A 250 8.73 -3.04 18.21
C VAL A 250 8.10 -2.37 17.05
N ARG A 251 8.67 -2.46 15.85
CA ARG A 251 8.11 -1.77 14.69
C ARG A 251 6.79 -2.42 14.32
N ALA A 252 6.73 -3.74 14.28
CA ALA A 252 5.49 -4.48 14.04
C ALA A 252 4.45 -4.20 15.15
N VAL A 253 4.81 -4.19 16.43
CA VAL A 253 3.93 -3.90 17.58
C VAL A 253 3.76 -2.40 17.80
N LYS A 254 4.54 -1.50 17.23
CA LYS A 254 4.34 -0.03 17.25
C LYS A 254 3.50 0.37 16.06
N GLU A 255 3.63 -0.29 14.92
CA GLU A 255 2.67 -0.18 13.82
C GLU A 255 1.36 -0.82 14.25
N ILE A 256 1.36 -2.02 14.84
CA ILE A 256 0.17 -2.67 15.40
C ILE A 256 -0.35 -1.95 16.65
N LYS A 257 0.49 -1.42 17.56
CA LYS A 257 0.02 -0.60 18.71
C LYS A 257 -0.38 0.77 18.24
N GLU A 258 0.23 1.42 17.25
CA GLU A 258 -0.29 2.68 16.72
C GLU A 258 -1.56 2.40 15.94
N ILE A 259 -1.72 1.27 15.25
CA ILE A 259 -3.01 0.80 14.70
C ILE A 259 -4.01 0.58 15.85
N PHE A 260 -3.67 -0.16 16.90
CA PHE A 260 -4.54 -0.46 18.07
C PHE A 260 -4.75 0.72 19.01
N LYS A 261 -3.86 1.70 19.05
CA LYS A 261 -3.92 2.93 19.86
C LYS A 261 -4.61 4.00 19.05
N THR A 262 -4.51 3.98 17.72
CA THR A 262 -5.41 4.71 16.83
C THR A 262 -6.81 4.09 16.93
N GLU A 263 -6.97 2.77 16.91
CA GLU A 263 -8.24 2.05 17.14
C GLU A 263 -8.78 2.25 18.56
N LYS A 264 -7.96 2.19 19.63
CA LYS A 264 -8.40 2.46 21.01
C LYS A 264 -8.61 3.94 21.29
N LYS A 265 -7.94 4.85 20.60
CA LYS A 265 -8.20 6.30 20.65
C LYS A 265 -9.46 6.62 19.84
N ILE A 266 -9.74 5.86 18.77
CA ILE A 266 -11.01 5.82 18.05
C ILE A 266 -12.13 5.24 18.93
N GLU A 267 -11.89 4.19 19.73
CA GLU A 267 -12.87 3.62 20.70
C GLU A 267 -13.07 4.52 21.93
N LYS A 268 -12.05 5.27 22.38
CA LYS A 268 -12.13 6.16 23.55
C LYS A 268 -12.63 7.56 23.24
N ILE A 269 -12.75 7.95 21.98
CA ILE A 269 -13.59 9.09 21.62
C ILE A 269 -15.03 8.61 21.85
N LYS A 270 -15.65 9.07 22.94
CA LYS A 270 -17.08 8.86 23.15
C LYS A 270 -17.83 9.54 22.01
N PHE A 271 -18.23 8.74 21.03
CA PHE A 271 -19.37 9.06 20.20
C PHE A 271 -20.61 8.63 20.97
N ASP A 272 -21.64 9.45 20.92
CA ASP A 272 -22.93 9.18 21.53
C ASP A 272 -23.55 7.99 20.75
N ASP A 273 -23.25 6.76 21.21
CA ASP A 273 -23.66 5.48 20.62
C ASP A 273 -25.15 5.24 20.85
N LYS A 274 -25.99 6.08 20.25
CA LYS A 274 -27.34 5.67 19.86
C LYS A 274 -27.38 5.56 18.34
N PRO A 275 -27.75 4.40 17.78
CA PRO A 275 -27.97 4.29 16.35
C PRO A 275 -29.03 5.33 15.95
N LYS A 276 -28.64 6.22 15.02
CA LYS A 276 -29.55 7.24 14.49
C LYS A 276 -30.61 6.56 13.64
N THR A 277 -31.82 7.08 13.69
CA THR A 277 -32.91 6.70 12.80
C THR A 277 -32.63 7.17 11.37
N THR A 278 -33.26 6.55 10.37
CA THR A 278 -33.18 6.97 8.97
C THR A 278 -33.49 8.45 8.78
N LYS A 279 -34.46 9.00 9.53
CA LYS A 279 -34.82 10.43 9.48
C LYS A 279 -33.70 11.33 10.00
N GLU A 280 -32.98 10.89 11.03
CA GLU A 280 -31.85 11.64 11.58
C GLU A 280 -30.67 11.63 10.61
N TYR A 281 -30.38 10.50 9.95
CA TYR A 281 -29.36 10.48 8.90
C TYR A 281 -29.73 11.35 7.69
N GLN A 282 -31.01 11.38 7.30
CA GLN A 282 -31.47 12.27 6.22
C GLN A 282 -31.30 13.75 6.61
N ARG A 283 -31.62 14.10 7.86
CA ARG A 283 -31.42 15.46 8.36
C ARG A 283 -29.95 15.85 8.37
N ASP A 284 -29.08 15.00 8.90
CA ASP A 284 -27.64 15.23 8.94
C ASP A 284 -27.05 15.39 7.54
N LEU A 285 -27.53 14.61 6.57
CA LEU A 285 -27.11 14.72 5.18
C LEU A 285 -27.48 16.09 4.59
N GLU A 286 -28.71 16.56 4.81
CA GLU A 286 -29.14 17.87 4.31
C GLU A 286 -28.41 19.03 5.00
N ASP A 287 -28.14 18.92 6.30
CA ASP A 287 -27.38 19.91 7.04
C ASP A 287 -25.91 19.93 6.59
N ALA A 288 -25.31 18.78 6.31
CA ALA A 288 -23.98 18.67 5.73
C ALA A 288 -23.89 19.30 4.33
N LYS A 289 -24.88 19.05 3.45
CA LYS A 289 -24.94 19.69 2.13
C LYS A 289 -25.02 21.21 2.23
N LYS A 290 -25.84 21.75 3.14
CA LYS A 290 -25.92 23.20 3.39
C LYS A 290 -24.58 23.76 3.88
N ALA A 291 -23.89 23.05 4.77
CA ALA A 291 -22.57 23.45 5.23
C ALA A 291 -21.54 23.47 4.10
N ILE A 292 -21.52 22.45 3.24
CA ILE A 292 -20.66 22.38 2.05
C ILE A 292 -20.95 23.52 1.08
N ASN A 293 -22.23 23.85 0.84
CA ASN A 293 -22.60 24.97 -0.02
C ASN A 293 -22.14 26.32 0.53
N LYS A 294 -22.10 26.47 1.86
CA LYS A 294 -21.60 27.67 2.53
C LYS A 294 -20.06 27.72 2.55
N ASN A 295 -19.41 26.56 2.70
CA ASN A 295 -17.96 26.42 2.70
C ASN A 295 -17.55 25.09 2.05
N ALA A 296 -17.13 25.17 0.79
CA ALA A 296 -16.73 24.00 0.01
C ALA A 296 -15.46 23.31 0.52
N LEU A 297 -14.71 23.93 1.45
CA LEU A 297 -13.52 23.38 2.10
C LEU A 297 -13.80 22.88 3.53
N ASP A 298 -15.06 22.67 3.90
CA ASP A 298 -15.42 22.10 5.20
C ASP A 298 -15.28 20.56 5.19
N GLY A 299 -14.10 20.07 5.55
CA GLY A 299 -13.83 18.63 5.63
C GLY A 299 -14.72 17.89 6.64
N ASN A 300 -15.20 18.55 7.70
CA ASN A 300 -16.09 17.92 8.68
C ASN A 300 -17.49 17.74 8.12
N ALA A 301 -17.98 18.69 7.32
CA ALA A 301 -19.25 18.56 6.62
C ALA A 301 -19.22 17.37 5.65
N TYR A 302 -18.11 17.15 4.94
CA TYR A 302 -17.93 15.96 4.10
C TYR A 302 -17.87 14.65 4.89
N ILE A 303 -17.26 14.62 6.08
CA ILE A 303 -17.29 13.45 6.97
C ILE A 303 -18.72 13.14 7.46
N ILE A 304 -19.50 14.17 7.82
CA ILE A 304 -20.90 14.01 8.25
C ILE A 304 -21.75 13.51 7.08
N MET A 305 -21.56 14.05 5.88
CA MET A 305 -22.18 13.57 4.65
C MET A 305 -21.84 12.08 4.42
N SER A 306 -20.56 11.71 4.55
CA SER A 306 -20.11 10.33 4.38
C SER A 306 -20.79 9.37 5.36
N ARG A 307 -20.81 9.72 6.66
CA ARG A 307 -21.48 8.93 7.71
C ARG A 307 -22.99 8.81 7.50
N SER A 308 -23.63 9.89 7.10
CA SER A 308 -25.06 9.91 6.83
C SER A 308 -25.40 9.02 5.65
N CYS A 309 -24.61 9.09 4.57
CA CYS A 309 -24.75 8.18 3.44
C CYS A 309 -24.49 6.72 3.83
N LEU A 310 -23.49 6.43 4.68
CA LEU A 310 -23.21 5.08 5.18
C LEU A 310 -24.41 4.51 5.96
N GLY A 311 -25.01 5.31 6.85
CA GLY A 311 -26.19 4.93 7.63
C GLY A 311 -27.47 4.82 6.80
N LEU A 312 -27.50 5.43 5.61
CA LEU A 312 -28.56 5.30 4.61
C LEU A 312 -28.27 4.23 3.57
N GLU A 313 -27.21 3.43 3.74
CA GLU A 313 -26.78 2.38 2.81
C GLU A 313 -26.43 2.87 1.39
N ARG A 314 -26.01 4.14 1.30
CA ARG A 314 -25.55 4.81 0.07
C ARG A 314 -24.03 4.82 0.04
N TYR A 315 -23.43 3.64 -0.09
CA TYR A 315 -21.99 3.44 0.14
C TYR A 315 -21.13 4.13 -0.91
N GLY A 316 -21.58 4.17 -2.16
CA GLY A 316 -20.92 4.94 -3.21
C GLY A 316 -20.73 6.40 -2.79
N GLU A 317 -21.82 7.10 -2.44
CA GLU A 317 -21.76 8.51 -2.01
C GLU A 317 -20.99 8.72 -0.72
N SER A 318 -21.07 7.74 0.18
CA SER A 318 -20.29 7.74 1.40
C SER A 318 -18.79 7.83 1.09
N TYR A 319 -18.32 6.99 0.16
CA TYR A 319 -16.93 6.98 -0.28
C TYR A 319 -16.53 8.30 -0.97
N GLN A 320 -17.44 8.91 -1.74
CA GLN A 320 -17.16 10.18 -2.43
C GLN A 320 -16.99 11.37 -1.53
N ALA A 321 -17.93 11.51 -0.58
CA ALA A 321 -17.80 12.53 0.45
C ALA A 321 -16.49 12.34 1.20
N LEU A 322 -16.05 11.09 1.38
CA LEU A 322 -14.82 10.77 2.06
C LEU A 322 -13.55 11.11 1.27
N LYS A 323 -13.49 10.85 -0.04
CA LYS A 323 -12.41 11.33 -0.92
C LYS A 323 -12.25 12.84 -0.85
N LYS A 324 -13.36 13.59 -0.82
CA LYS A 324 -13.33 15.06 -0.65
C LYS A 324 -12.84 15.46 0.74
N ALA A 325 -13.27 14.76 1.79
CA ALA A 325 -12.78 14.99 3.14
C ALA A 325 -11.27 14.71 3.27
N GLU A 326 -10.75 13.67 2.62
CA GLU A 326 -9.32 13.33 2.59
C GLU A 326 -8.48 14.40 1.92
N LEU A 327 -8.93 14.92 0.76
CA LEU A 327 -8.24 16.02 0.07
C LEU A 327 -8.11 17.27 0.95
N ILE A 328 -9.11 17.54 1.78
CA ILE A 328 -9.12 18.69 2.70
C ILE A 328 -8.35 18.39 3.99
N GLN A 329 -8.45 17.16 4.50
CA GLN A 329 -7.86 16.71 5.77
C GLN A 329 -7.14 15.35 5.60
N PRO A 330 -5.96 15.33 4.96
CA PRO A 330 -5.28 14.07 4.59
C PRO A 330 -4.82 13.22 5.77
N ASP A 331 -4.56 13.85 6.93
CA ASP A 331 -4.16 13.15 8.16
C ASP A 331 -5.36 12.89 9.11
N SER A 332 -6.60 13.01 8.61
CA SER A 332 -7.80 12.80 9.43
C SER A 332 -8.02 11.34 9.75
N VAL A 333 -7.87 11.01 11.04
CA VAL A 333 -8.16 9.67 11.59
C VAL A 333 -9.61 9.26 11.31
N GLU A 334 -10.53 10.23 11.28
CA GLU A 334 -11.93 9.95 11.02
C GLU A 334 -12.18 9.58 9.56
N VAL A 335 -11.46 10.22 8.63
CA VAL A 335 -11.49 9.86 7.22
C VAL A 335 -11.01 8.42 7.03
N GLN A 336 -9.88 8.06 7.64
CA GLN A 336 -9.35 6.69 7.59
C GLN A 336 -10.27 5.65 8.26
N ARG A 337 -10.98 6.02 9.32
CA ARG A 337 -11.96 5.14 9.97
C ARG A 337 -13.14 4.85 9.05
N MET A 338 -13.68 5.89 8.41
CA MET A 338 -14.80 5.76 7.50
C MET A 338 -14.45 4.92 6.26
N TYR A 339 -13.21 5.03 5.74
CA TYR A 339 -12.77 4.18 4.63
C TYR A 339 -12.80 2.71 5.03
N ARG A 340 -12.30 2.37 6.22
CA ARG A 340 -12.35 0.98 6.73
C ARG A 340 -13.78 0.46 6.87
N LEU A 341 -14.72 1.28 7.33
CA LEU A 341 -16.13 0.88 7.42
C LEU A 341 -16.74 0.64 6.05
N ILE A 342 -16.40 1.49 5.08
CA ILE A 342 -16.85 1.35 3.69
C ILE A 342 -16.23 0.10 3.06
N ASP A 343 -14.94 -0.19 3.28
CA ASP A 343 -14.28 -1.39 2.77
C ASP A 343 -14.90 -2.67 3.36
N MET A 344 -15.22 -2.67 4.65
CA MET A 344 -15.97 -3.77 5.28
C MET A 344 -17.33 -3.98 4.63
N LYS A 345 -18.04 -2.88 4.30
CA LYS A 345 -19.33 -2.95 3.60
C LYS A 345 -19.18 -3.41 2.15
N LYS A 346 -18.12 -2.98 1.44
CA LYS A 346 -17.79 -3.46 0.11
C LYS A 346 -17.64 -4.98 0.11
N LYS A 347 -16.81 -5.49 1.02
CA LYS A 347 -16.59 -6.94 1.16
C LYS A 347 -17.89 -7.67 1.48
N GLN A 348 -18.72 -7.13 2.38
CA GLN A 348 -20.02 -7.72 2.70
C GLN A 348 -20.93 -7.81 1.46
N LEU A 349 -20.95 -6.78 0.62
CA LEU A 349 -21.70 -6.77 -0.64
C LEU A 349 -21.14 -7.74 -1.67
N GLU A 350 -19.81 -7.85 -1.78
CA GLU A 350 -19.15 -8.84 -2.67
C GLU A 350 -19.51 -10.27 -2.26
N ASP A 351 -19.46 -10.57 -0.96
CA ASP A 351 -19.85 -11.87 -0.39
C ASP A 351 -21.34 -12.16 -0.65
N GLU A 352 -22.21 -11.14 -0.48
CA GLU A 352 -23.66 -11.24 -0.73
C GLU A 352 -23.96 -11.50 -2.21
N VAL A 353 -23.34 -10.74 -3.12
CA VAL A 353 -23.47 -10.90 -4.57
C VAL A 353 -22.98 -12.28 -5.01
N HIS A 354 -21.82 -12.72 -4.51
CA HIS A 354 -21.29 -14.05 -4.82
C HIS A 354 -22.25 -15.16 -4.34
N ALA A 355 -22.85 -15.01 -3.16
CA ALA A 355 -23.86 -15.95 -2.68
C ALA A 355 -25.10 -15.97 -3.60
N MET A 356 -25.54 -14.81 -4.10
CA MET A 356 -26.67 -14.71 -5.04
C MET A 356 -26.37 -15.33 -6.41
N GLU A 357 -25.15 -15.21 -6.93
CA GLU A 357 -24.75 -15.82 -8.22
C GLU A 357 -24.77 -17.36 -8.20
N SER A 358 -24.65 -17.97 -7.01
CA SER A 358 -24.79 -19.42 -6.84
C SER A 358 -26.23 -19.93 -6.93
N VAL A 359 -27.21 -19.03 -6.87
CA VAL A 359 -28.64 -19.35 -6.96
C VAL A 359 -29.11 -19.18 -8.41
N THR A 360 -29.53 -20.27 -9.06
CA THR A 360 -29.96 -20.26 -10.47
C THR A 360 -31.35 -19.64 -10.70
N ASP A 361 -32.07 -19.27 -9.64
CA ASP A 361 -33.39 -18.64 -9.71
C ASP A 361 -33.25 -17.10 -9.77
N ARG A 362 -33.80 -16.48 -10.82
CA ARG A 362 -33.79 -15.02 -11.01
C ARG A 362 -34.52 -14.26 -9.90
N ASN A 363 -35.43 -14.93 -9.18
CA ASN A 363 -36.18 -14.32 -8.08
C ASN A 363 -35.34 -14.07 -6.81
N GLY A 364 -34.12 -14.61 -6.73
CA GLY A 364 -33.20 -14.44 -5.60
C GLY A 364 -32.19 -13.29 -5.74
N LEU A 365 -32.19 -12.58 -6.88
CA LEU A 365 -31.27 -11.47 -7.11
C LEU A 365 -31.78 -10.19 -6.43
N ASN A 366 -30.94 -9.52 -5.63
CA ASN A 366 -31.22 -8.20 -5.08
C ASN A 366 -30.58 -7.12 -5.98
N PRO A 367 -31.35 -6.39 -6.81
CA PRO A 367 -30.79 -5.38 -7.70
C PRO A 367 -30.07 -4.27 -6.93
N MET A 368 -30.49 -3.97 -5.70
CA MET A 368 -29.89 -2.93 -4.88
C MET A 368 -28.44 -3.25 -4.51
N SER A 369 -28.15 -4.51 -4.15
CA SER A 369 -26.81 -4.95 -3.78
C SER A 369 -25.83 -4.85 -4.95
N TYR A 370 -26.27 -5.26 -6.15
CA TYR A 370 -25.49 -5.08 -7.39
C TYR A 370 -25.28 -3.61 -7.75
N PHE A 371 -26.30 -2.78 -7.55
CA PHE A 371 -26.21 -1.34 -7.83
C PHE A 371 -25.19 -0.65 -6.93
N GLU A 372 -25.27 -0.88 -5.62
CA GLU A 372 -24.33 -0.26 -4.68
C GLU A 372 -22.92 -0.81 -4.85
N LEU A 373 -22.74 -2.11 -5.13
CA LEU A 373 -21.44 -2.66 -5.48
C LEU A 373 -20.87 -1.99 -6.74
N GLY A 374 -21.68 -1.84 -7.80
CA GLY A 374 -21.28 -1.15 -9.02
C GLY A 374 -20.89 0.31 -8.79
N ARG A 375 -21.64 1.04 -7.95
CA ARG A 375 -21.32 2.42 -7.57
C ARG A 375 -20.05 2.53 -6.74
N MET A 376 -19.82 1.60 -5.82
CA MET A 376 -18.58 1.52 -5.06
C MET A 376 -17.39 1.26 -5.99
N CYS A 377 -17.55 0.34 -6.95
CA CYS A 377 -16.52 0.07 -7.95
C CYS A 377 -16.25 1.30 -8.85
N LEU A 378 -17.28 2.04 -9.27
CA LEU A 378 -17.11 3.33 -9.96
C LEU A 378 -16.33 4.34 -9.11
N ALA A 379 -16.63 4.41 -7.81
CA ALA A 379 -16.00 5.31 -6.85
C ALA A 379 -14.52 4.99 -6.61
N THR A 380 -14.19 3.71 -6.60
CA THR A 380 -12.82 3.19 -6.47
C THR A 380 -12.10 3.08 -7.81
N GLU A 381 -12.70 3.56 -8.92
CA GLU A 381 -12.12 3.53 -10.27
C GLU A 381 -11.90 2.13 -10.85
N ASN A 382 -12.58 1.12 -10.28
CA ASN A 382 -12.64 -0.26 -10.76
C ASN A 382 -13.75 -0.37 -11.81
N TYR A 383 -13.52 0.19 -13.00
CA TYR A 383 -14.56 0.38 -14.01
C TYR A 383 -15.05 -0.94 -14.64
N GLU A 384 -14.20 -1.96 -14.74
CA GLU A 384 -14.58 -3.25 -15.31
C GLU A 384 -15.55 -3.99 -14.37
N GLU A 385 -15.20 -4.06 -13.09
CA GLU A 385 -16.05 -4.64 -12.05
C GLU A 385 -17.34 -3.84 -11.89
N ALA A 386 -17.29 -2.51 -12.02
CA ALA A 386 -18.48 -1.67 -12.03
C ALA A 386 -19.42 -2.00 -13.19
N ALA A 387 -18.91 -2.07 -14.41
CA ALA A 387 -19.70 -2.40 -15.59
C ALA A 387 -20.35 -3.79 -15.47
N GLN A 388 -19.63 -4.77 -14.90
CA GLN A 388 -20.14 -6.10 -14.67
C GLN A 388 -21.20 -6.15 -13.56
N ALA A 389 -21.00 -5.43 -12.46
CA ALA A 389 -21.98 -5.35 -11.37
C ALA A 389 -23.31 -4.76 -11.86
N PHE A 390 -23.28 -3.66 -12.63
CA PHE A 390 -24.49 -3.08 -13.23
C PHE A 390 -25.13 -3.99 -14.30
N LYS A 391 -24.30 -4.74 -15.05
CA LYS A 391 -24.81 -5.75 -15.99
C LYS A 391 -25.57 -6.85 -15.26
N ASN A 392 -25.04 -7.36 -14.16
CA ASN A 392 -25.70 -8.39 -13.36
C ASN A 392 -26.96 -7.82 -12.68
N GLY A 393 -26.89 -6.59 -12.15
CA GLY A 393 -28.03 -5.89 -11.58
C GLY A 393 -29.16 -5.63 -12.58
N SER A 394 -28.85 -5.31 -13.84
CA SER A 394 -29.87 -5.12 -14.89
C SER A 394 -30.56 -6.42 -15.31
N VAL A 395 -29.99 -7.60 -15.04
CA VAL A 395 -30.74 -8.87 -15.19
C VAL A 395 -31.90 -8.94 -14.19
N ALA A 396 -31.69 -8.44 -12.98
CA ALA A 396 -32.68 -8.43 -11.90
C ALA A 396 -33.66 -7.24 -11.99
N ALA A 397 -33.20 -6.10 -12.52
CA ALA A 397 -34.03 -4.92 -12.78
C ALA A 397 -33.88 -4.41 -14.23
N PRO A 398 -34.48 -5.10 -15.23
CA PRO A 398 -34.26 -4.81 -16.65
C PRO A 398 -34.72 -3.44 -17.15
N TYR A 399 -35.57 -2.75 -16.39
CA TYR A 399 -36.11 -1.43 -16.73
C TYR A 399 -35.46 -0.28 -15.96
N ALA A 400 -34.46 -0.57 -15.12
CA ALA A 400 -33.77 0.42 -14.31
C ALA A 400 -32.78 1.21 -15.19
N ALA A 401 -33.17 2.43 -15.59
CA ALA A 401 -32.38 3.28 -16.49
C ALA A 401 -31.00 3.65 -15.92
N ASP A 402 -30.91 3.79 -14.60
CA ASP A 402 -29.69 4.08 -13.85
C ASP A 402 -28.64 2.96 -13.92
N MET A 403 -29.06 1.69 -13.93
CA MET A 403 -28.17 0.55 -14.15
C MET A 403 -27.42 0.69 -15.48
N TYR A 404 -28.16 0.95 -16.57
CA TYR A 404 -27.57 1.10 -17.89
C TYR A 404 -26.77 2.39 -18.03
N ALA A 405 -27.21 3.49 -17.41
CA ALA A 405 -26.49 4.75 -17.47
C ALA A 405 -25.14 4.68 -16.74
N TYR A 406 -25.08 4.03 -15.57
CA TYR A 406 -23.84 3.86 -14.83
C TYR A 406 -22.94 2.76 -15.41
N GLN A 407 -23.52 1.74 -16.03
CA GLN A 407 -22.77 0.79 -16.87
C GLN A 407 -22.12 1.51 -18.07
N ALA A 408 -22.88 2.35 -18.77
CA ALA A 408 -22.39 3.13 -19.90
C ALA A 408 -21.26 4.07 -19.48
N LEU A 409 -21.39 4.70 -18.31
CA LEU A 409 -20.36 5.56 -17.75
C LEU A 409 -19.08 4.80 -17.40
N ALA A 410 -19.20 3.58 -16.87
CA ALA A 410 -18.05 2.70 -16.65
C ALA A 410 -17.33 2.40 -17.98
N TYR A 411 -18.08 2.06 -19.04
CA TYR A 411 -17.50 1.86 -20.38
C TYR A 411 -16.88 3.13 -20.97
N GLU A 412 -17.50 4.30 -20.79
CA GLU A 412 -16.96 5.60 -21.22
C GLU A 412 -15.60 5.88 -20.54
N LYS A 413 -15.47 5.57 -19.25
CA LYS A 413 -14.21 5.68 -18.49
C LYS A 413 -13.14 4.68 -18.96
N MET A 414 -13.56 3.51 -19.42
CA MET A 414 -12.69 2.50 -20.04
C MET A 414 -12.31 2.83 -21.50
N LYS A 415 -12.80 3.95 -22.06
CA LYS A 415 -12.66 4.31 -23.48
C LYS A 415 -13.26 3.26 -24.44
N ARG A 416 -14.30 2.58 -23.98
CA ARG A 416 -15.12 1.64 -24.75
C ARG A 416 -16.36 2.36 -25.25
N ASP A 417 -16.14 3.34 -26.13
CA ASP A 417 -17.20 4.24 -26.62
C ASP A 417 -18.31 3.47 -27.37
N ASP A 418 -17.95 2.37 -28.02
CA ASP A 418 -18.86 1.42 -28.66
C ASP A 418 -19.90 0.85 -27.68
N LEU A 419 -19.43 0.36 -26.53
CA LEU A 419 -20.27 -0.19 -25.47
C LEU A 419 -21.01 0.91 -24.70
N ALA A 420 -20.37 2.06 -24.49
CA ALA A 420 -20.95 3.20 -23.79
C ALA A 420 -22.16 3.78 -24.55
N VAL A 421 -22.04 4.01 -25.86
CA VAL A 421 -23.16 4.47 -26.70
C VAL A 421 -24.34 3.50 -26.62
N THR A 422 -24.05 2.20 -26.69
CA THR A 422 -25.08 1.15 -26.63
C THR A 422 -25.84 1.20 -25.30
N ALA A 423 -25.11 1.25 -24.17
CA ALA A 423 -25.70 1.28 -22.85
C ALA A 423 -26.41 2.61 -22.54
N TYR A 424 -25.90 3.76 -22.99
CA TYR A 424 -26.60 5.04 -22.84
C TYR A 424 -27.90 5.11 -23.65
N ASN A 425 -27.91 4.60 -24.89
CA ASN A 425 -29.15 4.49 -25.66
C ASN A 425 -30.18 3.60 -24.96
N LEU A 426 -29.72 2.53 -24.30
CA LEU A 426 -30.60 1.66 -23.52
C LEU A 426 -31.16 2.37 -22.28
N ALA A 427 -30.34 3.14 -21.57
CA ALA A 427 -30.79 4.00 -20.47
C ALA A 427 -31.85 5.02 -20.94
N LEU A 428 -31.59 5.74 -22.03
CA LEU A 428 -32.51 6.73 -22.61
C LEU A 428 -33.79 6.12 -23.17
N ARG A 429 -33.76 4.84 -23.56
CA ARG A 429 -34.97 4.11 -23.94
C ARG A 429 -35.93 3.94 -22.76
N TYR A 430 -35.39 3.72 -21.55
CA TYR A 430 -36.19 3.49 -20.35
C TYR A 430 -36.52 4.78 -19.58
N ASP A 431 -35.59 5.74 -19.55
CA ASP A 431 -35.84 7.11 -19.08
C ASP A 431 -35.19 8.12 -20.05
N PRO A 432 -35.97 8.67 -21.01
CA PRO A 432 -35.47 9.64 -21.99
C PRO A 432 -34.91 10.92 -21.38
N THR A 433 -35.23 11.21 -20.12
CA THR A 433 -34.79 12.41 -19.40
C THR A 433 -33.66 12.14 -18.42
N PHE A 434 -33.10 10.91 -18.41
CA PHE A 434 -32.06 10.52 -17.46
C PHE A 434 -30.80 11.40 -17.66
N PRO A 435 -30.47 12.30 -16.72
CA PRO A 435 -29.49 13.37 -16.96
C PRO A 435 -28.13 12.84 -17.38
N GLU A 436 -27.64 11.80 -16.72
CA GLU A 436 -26.30 11.25 -16.96
C GLU A 436 -26.21 10.59 -18.34
N ALA A 437 -27.30 10.00 -18.82
CA ALA A 437 -27.33 9.39 -20.13
C ALA A 437 -27.45 10.44 -21.25
N VAL A 438 -28.23 11.50 -21.04
CA VAL A 438 -28.32 12.64 -21.96
C VAL A 438 -26.96 13.34 -22.07
N GLU A 439 -26.30 13.60 -20.95
CA GLU A 439 -24.99 14.24 -20.93
C GLU A 439 -23.89 13.32 -21.49
N GLY A 440 -23.93 12.02 -21.18
CA GLY A 440 -23.02 11.02 -21.71
C GLY A 440 -23.04 10.94 -23.23
N MET A 441 -24.24 10.90 -23.82
CA MET A 441 -24.39 10.91 -25.27
C MET A 441 -23.85 12.20 -25.90
N LYS A 442 -24.07 13.36 -25.28
CA LYS A 442 -23.48 14.64 -25.77
C LYS A 442 -21.95 14.63 -25.71
N ARG A 443 -21.34 14.04 -24.68
CA ARG A 443 -19.88 13.93 -24.57
C ARG A 443 -19.30 13.04 -25.67
N LEU A 444 -19.88 11.87 -25.86
CA LEU A 444 -19.47 10.91 -26.90
C LEU A 444 -19.63 11.49 -28.31
N GLN A 445 -20.74 12.16 -28.61
CA GLN A 445 -20.97 12.82 -29.90
C GLN A 445 -20.01 13.99 -30.18
N SER A 446 -19.56 14.69 -29.14
CA SER A 446 -18.61 15.81 -29.28
C SER A 446 -17.14 15.39 -29.27
N GLY A 447 -16.85 14.08 -29.20
CA GLY A 447 -15.48 13.55 -29.08
C GLY A 447 -14.81 13.92 -27.77
N LYS A 448 -15.58 14.37 -26.76
CA LYS A 448 -15.08 14.74 -25.44
C LYS A 448 -15.08 13.51 -24.54
N SER A 449 -13.92 13.21 -23.98
CA SER A 449 -13.73 12.10 -23.04
C SER A 449 -14.38 12.37 -21.67
N ALA A 450 -14.94 11.33 -21.03
CA ALA A 450 -15.36 11.36 -19.62
C ALA A 450 -14.19 11.54 -18.64
N SER A 451 -12.94 11.63 -19.08
CA SER A 451 -11.75 11.74 -18.21
C SER A 451 -11.78 12.93 -17.24
N GLY A 452 -12.65 13.94 -17.45
CA GLY A 452 -12.88 15.05 -16.51
C GLY A 452 -14.22 14.99 -15.75
N LEU A 453 -15.07 14.00 -16.01
CA LEU A 453 -16.34 13.83 -15.29
C LEU A 453 -16.06 13.32 -13.88
N ASP A 454 -16.51 14.06 -12.88
CA ASP A 454 -16.52 13.60 -11.50
C ASP A 454 -17.64 12.57 -11.34
N VAL A 455 -17.33 11.29 -11.64
CA VAL A 455 -18.18 10.11 -11.37
C VAL A 455 -18.69 10.06 -9.92
N ASN A 456 -18.06 10.86 -9.06
CA ASN A 456 -18.33 10.97 -7.64
C ASN A 456 -19.44 12.00 -7.31
N SER A 457 -20.04 12.63 -8.33
CA SER A 457 -21.10 13.64 -8.19
C SER A 457 -22.47 13.16 -8.68
N LEU A 458 -22.59 11.89 -9.06
CA LEU A 458 -23.77 11.35 -9.75
C LEU A 458 -24.99 11.21 -8.81
N PRO A 459 -26.17 11.71 -9.21
CA PRO A 459 -27.38 11.71 -8.40
C PRO A 459 -27.97 10.30 -8.25
N TYR A 460 -28.32 9.94 -7.01
CA TYR A 460 -29.03 8.71 -6.69
C TYR A 460 -30.53 8.83 -7.01
N LYS A 461 -31.01 8.06 -7.99
CA LYS A 461 -32.43 7.95 -8.34
C LYS A 461 -32.87 6.50 -8.53
N LEU A 462 -32.56 5.63 -7.58
CA LEU A 462 -33.36 4.42 -7.44
C LEU A 462 -34.73 4.85 -6.89
N ARG A 463 -35.73 4.95 -7.78
CA ARG A 463 -37.12 4.94 -7.31
C ARG A 463 -37.40 3.50 -6.92
N PRO A 464 -37.68 3.18 -5.64
CA PRO A 464 -38.32 1.91 -5.35
C PRO A 464 -39.62 1.88 -6.16
N GLN A 465 -39.78 0.88 -7.03
CA GLN A 465 -41.11 0.52 -7.52
C GLN A 465 -41.80 -0.34 -6.46
#